data_AF-A0A965I1T4-F1
#
_entry.id   AF-A0A965I1T4-F1
#
_cell.length_a   1.000
_cell.length_b   1.000
_cell.length_c   1.000
_cell.angle_alpha   90.00
_cell.angle_beta   90.00
_cell.angle_gamma   90.00
#
_symmetry.space_group_name_H-M   'P 1'
#
loop_
_entity.id
_entity.type
_entity.pdbx_description
1 polymer ?
#
loop_
_entity_poly.entity_id
_entity_poly.type
_entity_poly.pdbx_seq_one_letter_code
_entity_poly.pdbx_strand_id
1 'polypeptide(L)'
;MNDNAGKFHITVCTLVYPYLDKGVGRFVEWYKTDATDEFRGITSFIKAKLSENYAKRLGFPYIHHIGRTEVNLGSYPEKLLQSNQDFVRFGIEEDNPHSFWEFVITPQKLEEIWSNSQAGAYIQLFDLTFYEDIQRDHSISISKCEELRTGLVFESKCGVALGLGFIENHRSMTLADYEAITGKDPVMLQARQHYYDPVMHDFFISEQKPFYEYLKRIRSHFGQA
;
A
#
# COMPACT_ATOMS: atom_id res chain seq x y z
N MET A 1 -11.39 21.43 -21.16
CA MET A 1 -11.57 20.01 -21.56
C MET A 1 -11.03 19.17 -20.41
N ASN A 2 -11.84 18.24 -19.89
CA ASN A 2 -11.53 17.46 -18.68
C ASN A 2 -10.56 16.31 -19.00
N ASP A 3 -9.28 16.50 -18.67
CA ASP A 3 -8.16 15.59 -18.95
C ASP A 3 -7.96 14.49 -17.88
N ASN A 4 -9.04 14.06 -17.22
CA ASN A 4 -9.01 13.13 -16.08
C ASN A 4 -9.60 11.74 -16.42
N ALA A 5 -9.81 11.42 -17.69
CA ALA A 5 -10.04 10.03 -18.08
C ALA A 5 -8.70 9.26 -17.94
N GLY A 6 -8.66 8.22 -17.09
CA GLY A 6 -7.49 7.34 -16.95
C GLY A 6 -6.49 7.66 -15.83
N LYS A 7 -6.82 8.57 -14.89
CA LYS A 7 -6.00 8.84 -13.69
C LYS A 7 -6.72 8.45 -12.40
N PHE A 8 -6.04 7.68 -11.56
CA PHE A 8 -6.58 7.24 -10.26
C PHE A 8 -5.60 7.51 -9.14
N HIS A 9 -6.14 8.02 -8.02
CA HIS A 9 -5.39 8.40 -6.84
C HIS A 9 -5.86 7.59 -5.63
N ILE A 10 -4.92 7.02 -4.88
CA ILE A 10 -5.15 6.40 -3.58
C ILE A 10 -4.02 6.77 -2.63
N THR A 11 -4.30 6.77 -1.34
CA THR A 11 -3.26 6.79 -0.32
C THR A 11 -3.08 5.41 0.26
N VAL A 12 -1.84 4.96 0.35
CA VAL A 12 -1.45 3.77 1.13
C VAL A 12 -1.02 4.24 2.50
N CYS A 13 -1.56 3.63 3.55
CA CYS A 13 -1.11 3.82 4.91
C CYS A 13 -0.25 2.62 5.34
N THR A 14 0.94 2.91 5.86
CA THR A 14 1.84 1.92 6.45
C THR A 14 2.27 2.32 7.86
N LEU A 15 2.62 1.31 8.66
CA LEU A 15 3.08 1.42 10.04
C LEU A 15 4.54 0.98 10.13
N VAL A 16 5.44 1.91 10.44
CA VAL A 16 6.87 1.64 10.61
C VAL A 16 7.16 1.33 12.08
N TYR A 17 7.84 0.22 12.31
CA TYR A 17 8.25 -0.18 13.65
C TYR A 17 9.56 0.56 14.02
N PRO A 18 9.61 1.28 15.15
CA PRO A 18 10.76 2.12 15.51
C PRO A 18 12.09 1.38 15.70
N TYR A 19 12.07 0.06 15.89
CA TYR A 19 13.28 -0.74 16.17
C TYR A 19 13.48 -1.89 15.18
N LEU A 20 12.65 -1.97 14.14
CA LEU A 20 12.70 -3.06 13.17
C LEU A 20 12.77 -2.47 11.78
N ASP A 21 13.95 -2.65 11.18
CA ASP A 21 14.28 -2.41 9.78
C ASP A 21 14.02 -1.00 9.24
N LYS A 22 15.04 -0.46 8.56
CA LYS A 22 14.89 0.75 7.78
C LYS A 22 14.03 0.42 6.54
N GLY A 23 12.75 0.78 6.56
CA GLY A 23 11.79 0.36 5.51
C GLY A 23 10.47 1.12 5.49
N VAL A 24 9.67 0.86 4.44
CA VAL A 24 8.34 1.49 4.17
C VAL A 24 7.28 1.15 5.23
N GLY A 25 7.53 0.22 6.14
CA GLY A 25 6.59 -0.20 7.18
C GLY A 25 5.60 -1.27 6.69
N ARG A 26 4.80 -1.79 7.63
CA ARG A 26 3.77 -2.80 7.37
C ARG A 26 2.49 -2.15 6.87
N PHE A 27 1.73 -2.84 6.02
CA PHE A 27 0.45 -2.32 5.56
C PHE A 27 -0.53 -2.07 6.72
N VAL A 28 -1.31 -0.99 6.63
CA VAL A 28 -2.43 -0.71 7.54
C VAL A 28 -3.72 -0.68 6.74
N GLU A 29 -3.87 0.27 5.82
CA GLU A 29 -5.11 0.45 5.08
C GLU A 29 -4.92 1.31 3.80
N TRP A 30 -5.89 1.22 2.88
CA TRP A 30 -5.99 2.09 1.71
C TRP A 30 -6.99 3.21 1.97
N TYR A 31 -6.75 4.38 1.40
CA TYR A 31 -7.66 5.52 1.48
C TYR A 31 -7.89 6.13 0.12
N LYS A 32 -9.10 6.65 -0.07
CA LYS A 32 -9.43 7.37 -1.31
C LYS A 32 -8.91 8.80 -1.22
N THR A 33 -8.22 9.21 -2.26
CA THR A 33 -7.89 10.62 -2.52
C THR A 33 -8.51 11.07 -3.83
N ASP A 34 -8.68 12.39 -3.98
CA ASP A 34 -8.84 12.98 -5.30
C ASP A 34 -7.52 13.68 -5.70
N ALA A 35 -7.44 14.21 -6.92
CA ALA A 35 -6.22 14.84 -7.43
C ALA A 35 -5.82 16.14 -6.68
N THR A 36 -6.69 16.63 -5.79
CA THR A 36 -6.55 17.93 -5.12
C THR A 36 -6.40 17.85 -3.62
N ASP A 37 -6.75 16.72 -2.99
CA ASP A 37 -6.97 16.67 -1.55
C ASP A 37 -6.15 15.64 -0.77
N GLU A 38 -6.00 16.00 0.50
CA GLU A 38 -5.35 15.25 1.55
C GLU A 38 -6.12 13.98 1.95
N PHE A 39 -5.52 13.21 2.86
CA PHE A 39 -6.05 11.98 3.42
C PHE A 39 -7.42 12.22 4.11
N ARG A 40 -8.51 11.69 3.56
CA ARG A 40 -9.89 11.96 4.04
C ARG A 40 -10.48 10.93 5.00
N GLY A 41 -9.69 9.98 5.53
CA GLY A 41 -10.17 8.92 6.44
C GLY A 41 -11.16 7.91 5.83
N ILE A 42 -11.60 8.09 4.58
CA ILE A 42 -12.47 7.16 3.86
C ILE A 42 -11.64 6.00 3.31
N THR A 43 -11.84 4.82 3.89
CA THR A 43 -11.19 3.58 3.45
C THR A 43 -11.51 3.25 2.00
N SER A 44 -10.51 2.74 1.30
CA SER A 44 -10.61 2.19 -0.04
C SER A 44 -10.36 0.69 -0.03
N PHE A 45 -10.80 0.00 -1.07
CA PHE A 45 -10.50 -1.42 -1.29
C PHE A 45 -10.02 -1.66 -2.72
N ILE A 46 -9.20 -2.68 -2.91
CA ILE A 46 -8.72 -3.07 -4.22
C ILE A 46 -9.48 -4.31 -4.69
N LYS A 47 -9.95 -4.27 -5.93
CA LYS A 47 -10.55 -5.38 -6.65
C LYS A 47 -9.68 -5.70 -7.87
N ALA A 48 -9.71 -6.95 -8.29
CA ALA A 48 -9.08 -7.40 -9.51
C ALA A 48 -10.09 -8.14 -10.40
N LYS A 49 -10.00 -7.90 -11.70
CA LYS A 49 -10.74 -8.64 -12.72
C LYS A 49 -9.71 -9.15 -13.72
N LEU A 50 -9.32 -10.40 -13.56
CA LEU A 50 -8.37 -11.08 -14.43
C LEU A 50 -9.15 -12.02 -15.34
N SER A 51 -8.78 -12.10 -16.62
CA SER A 51 -9.49 -12.90 -17.63
C SER A 51 -10.97 -12.44 -17.79
N GLU A 52 -11.85 -13.26 -18.40
CA GLU A 52 -13.28 -12.95 -18.56
C GLU A 52 -14.10 -13.13 -17.25
N ASN A 53 -13.43 -13.19 -16.09
CA ASN A 53 -14.07 -13.41 -14.80
C ASN A 53 -14.70 -12.14 -14.20
N TYR A 54 -15.48 -12.33 -13.14
CA TYR A 54 -16.03 -11.22 -12.34
C TYR A 54 -14.94 -10.58 -11.47
N ALA A 55 -15.10 -9.29 -11.17
CA ALA A 55 -14.18 -8.57 -10.28
C ALA A 55 -14.25 -9.13 -8.86
N LYS A 56 -13.12 -9.56 -8.31
CA LYS A 56 -12.98 -10.09 -6.95
C LYS A 56 -12.30 -9.05 -6.07
N ARG A 57 -12.75 -8.92 -4.82
CA ARG A 57 -12.05 -8.10 -3.81
C ARG A 57 -10.76 -8.82 -3.40
N LEU A 58 -9.65 -8.09 -3.43
CA LEU A 58 -8.38 -8.58 -2.94
C LEU A 58 -8.33 -8.47 -1.41
N GLY A 59 -7.58 -9.40 -0.80
CA GLY A 59 -7.22 -9.39 0.60
C GLY A 59 -6.20 -8.30 0.93
N PHE A 60 -5.50 -8.47 2.05
CA PHE A 60 -4.46 -7.53 2.46
C PHE A 60 -3.26 -7.60 1.50
N PRO A 61 -2.69 -6.45 1.10
CA PRO A 61 -1.51 -6.42 0.26
C PRO A 61 -0.27 -6.80 1.07
N TYR A 62 0.65 -7.50 0.41
CA TYR A 62 2.03 -7.60 0.86
C TYR A 62 2.78 -6.37 0.41
N ILE A 63 3.35 -5.63 1.35
CA ILE A 63 4.18 -4.46 1.07
C ILE A 63 5.63 -4.79 1.36
N HIS A 64 6.47 -4.48 0.39
CA HIS A 64 7.91 -4.41 0.57
C HIS A 64 8.47 -3.21 -0.20
N HIS A 65 9.74 -2.93 0.05
CA HIS A 65 10.45 -1.88 -0.67
C HIS A 65 11.68 -2.48 -1.33
N ILE A 66 12.16 -1.81 -2.37
CA ILE A 66 13.39 -2.15 -3.07
C ILE A 66 14.13 -0.85 -3.36
N GLY A 67 15.45 -0.86 -3.19
CA GLY A 67 16.27 0.28 -3.55
C GLY A 67 16.14 0.53 -5.05
N ARG A 68 15.94 1.80 -5.44
CA ARG A 68 15.82 2.17 -6.86
C ARG A 68 16.99 1.67 -7.72
N THR A 69 18.19 1.58 -7.15
CA THR A 69 19.41 1.08 -7.79
C THR A 69 19.39 -0.42 -8.09
N GLU A 70 18.50 -1.18 -7.45
CA GLU A 70 18.38 -2.63 -7.61
C GLU A 70 17.36 -3.00 -8.69
N VAL A 71 16.58 -2.02 -9.18
CA VAL A 71 15.59 -2.25 -10.23
C VAL A 71 16.23 -2.06 -11.60
N ASN A 72 16.15 -3.08 -12.45
CA ASN A 72 16.47 -2.93 -13.87
C ASN A 72 15.34 -2.16 -14.57
N LEU A 73 15.50 -0.83 -14.64
CA LEU A 73 14.53 0.07 -15.26
C LEU A 73 14.48 -0.04 -16.80
N GLY A 74 15.44 -0.72 -17.45
CA GLY A 74 15.56 -0.76 -18.92
C GLY A 74 14.40 -1.45 -19.65
N SER A 75 13.48 -2.09 -18.92
CA SER A 75 12.25 -2.70 -19.45
C SER A 75 10.99 -1.89 -19.17
N TYR A 76 11.12 -0.68 -18.63
CA TYR A 76 10.02 0.19 -18.25
C TYR A 76 9.82 1.33 -19.26
N PRO A 77 8.62 1.94 -19.32
CA PRO A 77 8.36 3.07 -20.21
C PRO A 77 9.34 4.24 -19.99
N GLU A 78 9.73 4.93 -21.07
CA GLU A 78 10.70 6.04 -21.02
C GLU A 78 10.34 7.12 -19.98
N LYS A 79 9.05 7.39 -19.79
CA LYS A 79 8.54 8.34 -18.79
C LYS A 79 8.98 7.99 -17.36
N LEU A 80 9.10 6.70 -17.04
CA LEU A 80 9.55 6.22 -15.73
C LEU A 80 11.09 6.18 -15.63
N LEU A 81 11.77 5.93 -16.75
CA LEU A 81 13.23 5.99 -16.86
C LEU A 81 13.78 7.42 -16.70
N GLN A 82 13.07 8.41 -17.23
CA GLN A 82 13.46 9.82 -17.19
C GLN A 82 13.06 10.52 -15.88
N SER A 83 12.09 9.97 -15.15
CA SER A 83 11.61 10.55 -13.91
C SER A 83 12.47 10.10 -12.73
N ASN A 84 13.07 11.02 -11.96
CA ASN A 84 13.70 10.70 -10.66
C ASN A 84 12.67 10.44 -9.54
N GLN A 85 11.39 10.35 -9.87
CA GLN A 85 10.29 10.18 -8.93
C GLN A 85 10.18 8.73 -8.45
N ASP A 86 9.95 8.56 -7.15
CA ASP A 86 9.66 7.26 -6.56
C ASP A 86 8.35 6.67 -7.12
N PHE A 87 8.26 5.36 -7.20
CA PHE A 87 7.11 4.68 -7.79
C PHE A 87 6.81 3.36 -7.09
N VAL A 88 5.65 2.80 -7.40
CA VAL A 88 5.21 1.52 -6.89
C VAL A 88 4.91 0.59 -8.05
N ARG A 89 5.33 -0.67 -7.89
CA ARG A 89 4.92 -1.79 -8.72
C ARG A 89 3.89 -2.59 -7.95
N PHE A 90 2.81 -3.00 -8.59
CA PHE A 90 1.92 -3.98 -7.97
C PHE A 90 1.70 -5.17 -8.87
N GLY A 91 1.58 -6.34 -8.26
CA GLY A 91 1.30 -7.61 -8.91
C GLY A 91 0.05 -8.25 -8.36
N ILE A 92 -0.78 -8.78 -9.25
CA ILE A 92 -1.98 -9.56 -8.93
C ILE A 92 -2.00 -10.79 -9.83
N GLU A 93 -2.36 -11.94 -9.27
CA GLU A 93 -2.46 -13.22 -9.98
C GLU A 93 -3.88 -13.79 -9.78
N GLU A 94 -4.43 -14.45 -10.80
CA GLU A 94 -5.84 -14.89 -10.85
C GLU A 94 -6.26 -15.82 -9.69
N ASP A 95 -5.35 -16.70 -9.28
CA ASP A 95 -5.57 -17.66 -8.21
C ASP A 95 -5.05 -17.19 -6.84
N ASN A 96 -4.50 -15.97 -6.77
CA ASN A 96 -3.96 -15.41 -5.54
C ASN A 96 -4.92 -14.36 -4.96
N PRO A 97 -5.44 -14.56 -3.73
CA PRO A 97 -6.35 -13.58 -3.12
C PRO A 97 -5.62 -12.30 -2.69
N HIS A 98 -4.29 -12.27 -2.70
CA HIS A 98 -3.48 -11.12 -2.28
C HIS A 98 -2.83 -10.41 -3.47
N SER A 99 -2.49 -9.14 -3.25
CA SER A 99 -1.65 -8.36 -4.15
C SER A 99 -0.29 -8.10 -3.52
N PHE A 100 0.76 -8.03 -4.34
CA PHE A 100 2.08 -7.62 -3.91
C PHE A 100 2.32 -6.18 -4.35
N TRP A 101 2.91 -5.36 -3.48
CA TRP A 101 3.16 -3.94 -3.69
C TRP A 101 4.61 -3.63 -3.34
N GLU A 102 5.40 -3.29 -4.34
CA GLU A 102 6.82 -3.01 -4.21
C GLU A 102 7.06 -1.51 -4.35
N PHE A 103 7.45 -0.88 -3.25
CA PHE A 103 7.81 0.53 -3.22
C PHE A 103 9.25 0.68 -3.69
N VAL A 104 9.42 1.23 -4.89
CA VAL A 104 10.72 1.54 -5.48
C VAL A 104 11.06 2.98 -5.10
N ILE A 105 11.76 3.13 -3.99
CA ILE A 105 12.06 4.43 -3.37
C ILE A 105 13.57 4.71 -3.35
N THR A 106 13.91 5.99 -3.37
CA THR A 106 15.28 6.46 -3.24
C THR A 106 15.84 6.20 -1.82
N PRO A 107 17.19 6.09 -1.69
CA PRO A 107 17.84 6.01 -0.38
C PRO A 107 17.50 7.20 0.54
N GLN A 108 17.34 8.39 -0.03
CA GLN A 108 16.96 9.60 0.69
C GLN A 108 15.55 9.47 1.30
N LYS A 109 14.56 9.04 0.51
CA LYS A 109 13.20 8.81 0.99
C LYS A 109 13.17 7.75 2.10
N LEU A 110 14.00 6.73 1.98
CA LEU A 110 14.14 5.69 3.00
C LEU A 110 14.74 6.22 4.32
N GLU A 111 15.73 7.12 4.26
CA GLU A 111 16.23 7.83 5.46
C GLU A 111 15.16 8.72 6.09
N GLU A 112 14.38 9.43 5.28
CA GLU A 112 13.29 10.28 5.75
C GLU A 112 12.23 9.47 6.51
N ILE A 113 11.76 8.36 5.94
CA ILE A 113 10.81 7.44 6.60
C ILE A 113 11.35 6.97 7.95
N TRP A 114 12.63 6.59 7.99
CA TRP A 114 13.26 6.12 9.21
C TRP A 114 13.36 7.22 10.27
N SER A 115 13.80 8.42 9.87
CA SER A 115 13.88 9.58 10.76
C SER A 115 12.51 9.97 11.33
N ASN A 116 11.46 9.94 10.51
CA ASN A 116 10.08 10.18 10.95
C ASN A 116 9.66 9.17 12.03
N SER A 117 9.93 7.88 11.80
CA SER A 117 9.66 6.83 12.78
C SER A 117 10.41 7.06 14.10
N GLN A 118 11.71 7.40 14.05
CA GLN A 118 12.47 7.73 15.26
C GLN A 118 11.92 8.94 16.03
N ALA A 119 11.26 9.87 15.35
CA ALA A 119 10.58 11.02 15.94
C ALA A 119 9.16 10.72 16.45
N GLY A 120 8.66 9.47 16.35
CA GLY A 120 7.32 9.07 16.80
C GLY A 120 6.23 9.16 15.73
N ALA A 121 6.57 9.60 14.51
CA ALA A 121 5.67 9.61 13.37
C ALA A 121 5.70 8.25 12.65
N TYR A 122 5.10 7.24 13.28
CA TYR A 122 5.16 5.85 12.84
C TYR A 122 4.30 5.55 11.61
N ILE A 123 3.30 6.38 11.31
CA ILE A 123 2.46 6.21 10.13
C ILE A 123 3.10 6.92 8.94
N GLN A 124 3.28 6.18 7.85
CA GLN A 124 3.68 6.74 6.56
C GLN A 124 2.50 6.65 5.60
N LEU A 125 2.19 7.77 4.95
CA LEU A 125 1.17 7.86 3.93
C LEU A 125 1.82 8.14 2.59
N PHE A 126 1.51 7.32 1.60
CA PHE A 126 2.00 7.47 0.23
C PHE A 126 0.82 7.72 -0.70
N ASP A 127 0.79 8.89 -1.32
CA ASP A 127 -0.23 9.22 -2.32
C ASP A 127 0.25 8.70 -3.67
N LEU A 128 -0.46 7.68 -4.18
CA LEU A 128 -0.14 6.99 -5.41
C LEU A 128 -1.05 7.47 -6.54
N THR A 129 -0.46 7.73 -7.70
CA THR A 129 -1.20 8.00 -8.94
C THR A 129 -0.88 6.96 -9.99
N PHE A 130 -1.92 6.33 -10.51
CA PHE A 130 -1.81 5.39 -11.62
C PHE A 130 -2.23 6.08 -12.91
N TYR A 131 -1.33 6.04 -13.89
CA TYR A 131 -1.58 6.55 -15.23
C TYR A 131 -1.63 5.37 -16.20
N GLU A 132 -2.61 5.36 -17.11
CA GLU A 132 -2.67 4.31 -18.15
C GLU A 132 -1.42 4.28 -19.03
N ASP A 133 -0.80 5.44 -19.28
CA ASP A 133 0.36 5.59 -20.17
C ASP A 133 1.69 5.07 -19.60
N ILE A 134 1.75 4.77 -18.29
CA ILE A 134 2.93 4.17 -17.66
C ILE A 134 2.79 2.67 -17.44
N GLN A 135 1.65 2.06 -17.77
CA GLN A 135 1.47 0.63 -17.57
C GLN A 135 2.36 -0.15 -18.54
N ARG A 136 3.07 -1.16 -18.01
CA ARG A 136 3.90 -2.06 -18.83
C ARG A 136 3.05 -3.04 -19.64
N ASP A 137 1.93 -3.47 -19.07
CA ASP A 137 0.92 -4.28 -19.76
C ASP A 137 -0.22 -3.35 -20.22
N HIS A 138 -0.33 -3.14 -21.54
CA HIS A 138 -1.36 -2.31 -22.15
C HIS A 138 -2.78 -2.90 -22.03
N SER A 139 -2.92 -4.15 -21.59
CA SER A 139 -4.22 -4.75 -21.27
C SER A 139 -4.72 -4.36 -19.88
N ILE A 140 -3.85 -3.76 -19.04
CA ILE A 140 -4.26 -3.25 -17.73
C ILE A 140 -5.09 -1.99 -17.92
N SER A 141 -6.31 -2.05 -17.40
CA SER A 141 -7.14 -0.87 -17.20
C SER A 141 -7.46 -0.74 -15.72
N ILE A 142 -7.56 0.50 -15.27
CA ILE A 142 -7.92 0.81 -13.90
C ILE A 142 -9.25 1.54 -13.97
N SER A 143 -10.25 1.06 -13.24
CA SER A 143 -11.58 1.64 -13.24
C SER A 143 -12.06 1.87 -11.81
N LYS A 144 -12.94 2.86 -11.64
CA LYS A 144 -13.69 3.03 -10.40
C LYS A 144 -14.79 1.99 -10.37
N CYS A 145 -14.98 1.35 -9.22
CA CYS A 145 -16.12 0.46 -9.05
C CYS A 145 -17.43 1.27 -9.05
N GLU A 146 -18.33 0.99 -10.00
CA GLU A 146 -19.63 1.66 -10.12
C GLU A 146 -20.58 1.24 -8.98
N GLU A 147 -20.50 -0.01 -8.56
CA GLU A 147 -21.28 -0.55 -7.45
C GLU A 147 -20.51 -0.43 -6.13
N LEU A 148 -21.05 0.41 -5.24
CA LEU A 148 -20.51 0.84 -3.96
C LEU A 148 -19.22 1.67 -4.10
N ARG A 149 -19.43 2.99 -4.03
CA ARG A 149 -18.42 4.00 -3.65
C ARG A 149 -17.43 3.36 -2.67
N THR A 150 -16.17 3.10 -3.09
CA THR A 150 -14.95 2.92 -2.26
C THR A 150 -13.87 2.06 -2.92
N GLY A 151 -14.11 1.36 -4.05
CA GLY A 151 -13.11 0.44 -4.63
C GLY A 151 -12.41 0.90 -5.92
N LEU A 152 -11.13 0.53 -6.08
CA LEU A 152 -10.45 0.46 -7.39
C LEU A 152 -10.58 -0.94 -7.98
N VAL A 153 -10.84 -1.05 -9.27
CA VAL A 153 -10.78 -2.32 -10.01
C VAL A 153 -9.58 -2.27 -10.95
N PHE A 154 -8.64 -3.17 -10.75
CA PHE A 154 -7.58 -3.46 -11.70
C PHE A 154 -8.06 -4.57 -12.63
N GLU A 155 -8.23 -4.27 -13.91
CA GLU A 155 -8.65 -5.25 -14.90
C GLU A 155 -7.48 -5.58 -15.82
N SER A 156 -7.24 -6.86 -16.08
CA SER A 156 -6.30 -7.32 -17.11
C SER A 156 -6.91 -8.50 -17.87
N LYS A 157 -6.59 -8.61 -19.16
CA LYS A 157 -6.97 -9.78 -19.98
C LYS A 157 -6.03 -10.97 -19.75
N CYS A 158 -4.95 -10.76 -19.00
CA CYS A 158 -3.99 -11.78 -18.62
C CYS A 158 -4.35 -12.37 -17.25
N GLY A 159 -3.95 -13.61 -16.99
CA GLY A 159 -4.07 -14.24 -15.65
C GLY A 159 -3.14 -13.61 -14.59
N VAL A 160 -2.31 -12.64 -14.98
CA VAL A 160 -1.44 -11.84 -14.11
C VAL A 160 -1.51 -10.39 -14.56
N ALA A 161 -1.72 -9.47 -13.61
CA ALA A 161 -1.63 -8.02 -13.83
C ALA A 161 -0.42 -7.45 -13.10
N LEU A 162 0.42 -6.71 -13.84
CA LEU A 162 1.56 -5.96 -13.32
C LEU A 162 1.42 -4.48 -13.64
N GLY A 163 1.01 -3.68 -12.67
CA GLY A 163 0.80 -2.25 -12.87
C GLY A 163 1.79 -1.37 -12.14
N LEU A 164 1.79 -0.10 -12.54
CA LEU A 164 2.72 0.93 -12.08
C LEU A 164 1.97 2.17 -11.63
N GLY A 165 2.39 2.75 -10.50
CA GLY A 165 1.90 4.02 -10.00
C GLY A 165 3.04 4.90 -9.50
N PHE A 166 2.99 6.20 -9.77
CA PHE A 166 3.94 7.15 -9.19
C PHE A 166 3.57 7.50 -7.75
N ILE A 167 4.59 7.70 -6.91
CA ILE A 167 4.42 8.30 -5.59
C ILE A 167 4.49 9.81 -5.81
N GLU A 168 3.35 10.50 -5.73
CA GLU A 168 3.30 11.95 -5.91
C GLU A 168 3.68 12.67 -4.62
N ASN A 169 3.19 12.17 -3.48
CA ASN A 169 3.47 12.74 -2.18
C ASN A 169 3.75 11.64 -1.15
N HIS A 170 4.56 12.01 -0.15
CA HIS A 170 4.79 11.22 1.04
C HIS A 170 4.69 12.14 2.26
N ARG A 171 3.97 11.68 3.27
CA ARG A 171 3.77 12.38 4.54
C ARG A 171 3.79 11.38 5.68
N SER A 172 4.13 11.85 6.87
CA SER A 172 4.12 11.04 8.09
C SER A 172 3.25 11.64 9.17
N MET A 173 2.71 10.80 10.05
CA MET A 173 1.94 11.25 11.20
C MET A 173 2.12 10.33 12.41
N THR A 174 1.76 10.84 13.58
CA THR A 174 1.73 10.04 14.81
C THR A 174 0.54 9.07 14.79
N LEU A 175 0.56 8.06 15.66
CA LEU A 175 -0.58 7.15 15.83
C LEU A 175 -1.83 7.89 16.30
N ALA A 176 -1.65 8.91 17.16
CA ALA A 176 -2.74 9.70 17.71
C ALA A 176 -3.42 10.57 16.64
N ASP A 177 -2.64 11.21 15.77
CA ASP A 177 -3.19 12.00 14.65
C ASP A 177 -3.97 11.12 13.68
N TYR A 178 -3.43 9.94 13.36
CA TYR A 178 -4.11 8.97 12.51
C TYR A 178 -5.44 8.51 13.11
N GLU A 179 -5.46 8.17 14.40
CA GLU A 179 -6.69 7.75 15.09
C GLU A 179 -7.70 8.89 15.17
N ALA A 180 -7.25 10.13 15.39
CA ALA A 180 -8.12 11.31 15.40
C ALA A 180 -8.81 11.55 14.03
N ILE A 181 -8.11 11.31 12.93
CA ILE A 181 -8.64 11.51 11.58
C ILE A 181 -9.52 10.33 11.12
N THR A 182 -9.11 9.11 11.42
CA THR A 182 -9.75 7.89 10.88
C THR A 182 -10.75 7.23 11.83
N GLY A 183 -10.66 7.51 13.13
CA GLY A 183 -11.35 6.78 14.18
C GLY A 183 -10.85 5.34 14.36
N LYS A 184 -9.65 5.00 13.86
CA LYS A 184 -9.10 3.64 13.90
C LYS A 184 -7.75 3.58 14.56
N ASP A 185 -7.54 2.56 15.39
CA ASP A 185 -6.24 2.20 15.95
C ASP A 185 -5.40 1.44 14.89
N PRO A 186 -4.34 2.04 14.33
CA PRO A 186 -3.54 1.42 13.28
C PRO A 186 -2.72 0.23 13.78
N VAL A 187 -2.34 0.22 15.06
CA VAL A 187 -1.59 -0.88 15.68
C VAL A 187 -2.50 -2.10 15.83
N MET A 188 -3.74 -1.90 16.28
CA MET A 188 -4.76 -2.95 16.31
C MET A 188 -5.06 -3.51 14.91
N LEU A 189 -5.20 -2.64 13.90
CA LEU A 189 -5.48 -3.06 12.53
C LEU A 189 -4.37 -3.97 11.99
N GLN A 190 -3.12 -3.55 12.13
CA GLN A 190 -1.96 -4.32 11.68
C GLN A 190 -1.80 -5.61 12.49
N ALA A 191 -1.97 -5.58 13.81
CA ALA A 191 -1.89 -6.77 14.65
C ALA A 191 -2.95 -7.80 14.26
N ARG A 192 -4.19 -7.36 13.99
CA ARG A 192 -5.27 -8.24 13.53
C ARG A 192 -4.95 -8.85 12.17
N GLN A 193 -4.39 -8.06 11.25
CA GLN A 193 -3.97 -8.57 9.94
C GLN A 193 -2.93 -9.67 10.11
N HIS A 194 -1.83 -9.39 10.81
CA HIS A 194 -0.76 -10.36 11.01
C HIS A 194 -1.21 -11.62 11.75
N TYR A 195 -2.02 -11.47 12.80
CA TYR A 195 -2.42 -12.60 13.65
C TYR A 195 -3.44 -13.53 12.99
N TYR A 196 -4.27 -13.05 12.07
CA TYR A 196 -5.28 -13.88 11.40
C TYR A 196 -4.95 -14.20 9.95
N ASP A 197 -3.83 -13.71 9.43
CA ASP A 197 -3.37 -14.04 8.08
C ASP A 197 -2.76 -15.46 8.08
N PRO A 198 -3.33 -16.39 7.28
CA PRO A 198 -2.88 -17.78 7.25
C PRO A 198 -1.50 -17.97 6.62
N VAL A 199 -1.00 -16.99 5.86
CA VAL A 199 0.31 -17.01 5.21
C VAL A 199 1.36 -16.34 6.08
N MET A 200 1.02 -15.24 6.76
CA MET A 200 1.92 -14.52 7.68
C MET A 200 1.99 -15.15 9.08
N HIS A 201 1.68 -16.44 9.17
CA HIS A 201 1.54 -17.25 10.38
C HIS A 201 2.69 -17.01 11.37
N ASP A 202 2.47 -16.10 12.30
CA ASP A 202 3.49 -15.66 13.26
C ASP A 202 3.73 -16.78 14.30
N PHE A 203 4.95 -16.83 14.83
CA PHE A 203 5.36 -17.75 15.89
C PHE A 203 4.37 -17.73 17.08
N PHE A 204 3.73 -16.59 17.34
CA PHE A 204 2.72 -16.44 18.39
C PHE A 204 1.48 -17.32 18.26
N ILE A 205 1.01 -17.55 17.04
CA ILE A 205 -0.13 -18.44 16.78
C ILE A 205 0.33 -19.88 16.97
N SER A 206 1.56 -20.21 16.57
CA SER A 206 2.16 -21.53 16.77
C SER A 206 2.33 -21.87 18.26
N GLU A 207 2.55 -20.87 19.11
CA GLU A 207 2.54 -20.99 20.57
C GLU A 207 1.13 -20.96 21.18
N GLN A 208 0.06 -20.89 20.38
CA GLN A 208 -1.35 -20.80 20.80
C GLN A 208 -1.65 -19.64 21.76
N LYS A 209 -0.88 -18.57 21.71
CA LYS A 209 -1.12 -17.39 22.56
C LYS A 209 -2.32 -16.61 22.06
N PRO A 210 -3.19 -16.11 22.96
CA PRO A 210 -4.38 -15.37 22.57
C PRO A 210 -4.02 -14.00 21.96
N PHE A 211 -4.89 -13.51 21.07
CA PHE A 211 -4.69 -12.25 20.34
C PHE A 211 -4.37 -11.05 21.24
N TYR A 212 -4.95 -10.96 22.45
CA TYR A 212 -4.68 -9.83 23.34
C TYR A 212 -3.21 -9.77 23.80
N GLU A 213 -2.53 -10.91 23.96
CA GLU A 213 -1.10 -10.95 24.33
C GLU A 213 -0.23 -10.54 23.15
N TYR A 214 -0.60 -10.99 21.95
CA TYR A 214 0.04 -10.55 20.72
C TYR A 214 -0.06 -9.04 20.56
N LEU A 215 -1.28 -8.49 20.65
CA LEU A 215 -1.53 -7.06 20.57
C LEU A 215 -0.73 -6.28 21.62
N LYS A 216 -0.69 -6.75 22.88
CA LYS A 216 0.09 -6.10 23.94
C LYS A 216 1.58 -6.05 23.60
N ARG A 217 2.14 -7.13 23.05
CA ARG A 217 3.54 -7.14 22.57
C ARG A 217 3.73 -6.17 21.41
N ILE A 218 2.82 -6.13 20.44
CA ILE A 218 2.95 -5.19 19.33
C ILE A 218 2.93 -3.74 19.83
N ARG A 219 1.98 -3.39 20.70
CA ARG A 219 1.85 -2.05 21.28
C ARG A 219 3.07 -1.61 22.09
N SER A 220 3.77 -2.53 22.75
CA SER A 220 4.98 -2.19 23.51
C SER A 220 6.11 -1.67 22.62
N HIS A 221 6.15 -2.05 21.35
CA HIS A 221 7.11 -1.50 20.38
C HIS A 221 6.86 0.00 20.11
N PHE A 222 5.64 0.49 20.34
CA PHE A 222 5.24 1.87 20.12
C PHE A 222 5.12 2.67 21.42
N GLY A 223 5.57 2.12 22.56
CA GLY A 223 5.45 2.76 23.87
C GLY A 223 4.00 2.83 24.39
N GLN A 224 3.07 2.08 23.80
CA GLN A 224 1.70 1.94 24.24
C GLN A 224 1.62 0.68 25.11
N ALA A 225 1.36 0.82 26.42
CA ALA A 225 1.28 -0.31 27.35
C ALA A 225 -0.16 -0.70 27.68
#